data_AF-A0A926RVY4-F1
#
_entry.id   AF-A0A926RVY4-F1
#
_cell.length_a   1.000
_cell.length_b   1.000
_cell.length_c   1.000
_cell.angle_alpha   90.00
_cell.angle_beta   90.00
_cell.angle_gamma   90.00
#
_symmetry.space_group_name_H-M   'P 1'
#
loop_
_entity.id
_entity.type
_entity.pdbx_description
1 polymer ?
#
loop_
_entity_poly.entity_id
_entity_poly.type
_entity_poly.pdbx_seq_one_letter_code
_entity_poly.pdbx_strand_id
1 'polypeptide(L)'
;MLETVLHKRFGYSTFRPKQKEIIEDVIANKNVIAMLPTGTGKSLCYQLPGYFMNGTVLIVSPLLSLMQDQVQQMKQNGEKSVAAINSLLSYQERKQILRKIDQYKFLFVSPEILQSDYLISLLKQLTIDLFVVDEAHCISQWGHDFRPDYSKLGEIRKALNSPVCLALTATATKEIVKDIKDTLKLEDCEKHILSVDRPNISISLERLSTVEAKLKRVNELVSLFQGPGIVYCSSRTWTEKISRFLKEKGHQKVAYYHAGLDQEQRILTQNQFIQDQLEIICCTTAFGMGINKQNVRYIIHFHIPSQIEAYLQEIGRAGRDGLASVAVLLISQGDQEIPRNLIEAEIPDFTVLEQAIKTISLGKEREEVLLSSLTETQARFVLHLLGQFGSVEGSETEAFRYVRNHIEKRLQIKYQKLSSILDWTQSNSCRRKGIVSYFDENSNVSGVQDCCDQCGLDYRQFYRKENFHSEIELEWKEELKKIFHQSE
;
A
#
# COMPACT_ATOMS: atom_id res chain seq x y z
N MET A 1 -8.31 24.53 -19.69
CA MET A 1 -8.08 25.22 -18.40
C MET A 1 -7.42 24.28 -17.40
N LEU A 2 -7.92 23.05 -17.27
CA LEU A 2 -7.33 21.99 -16.43
C LEU A 2 -5.88 21.67 -16.83
N GLU A 3 -5.61 21.51 -18.14
CA GLU A 3 -4.28 21.21 -18.69
C GLU A 3 -3.27 22.31 -18.40
N THR A 4 -3.71 23.57 -18.39
CA THR A 4 -2.85 24.72 -18.06
C THR A 4 -2.44 24.70 -16.60
N VAL A 5 -3.37 24.39 -15.69
CA VAL A 5 -3.07 24.27 -14.25
C VAL A 5 -2.21 23.04 -13.98
N LEU A 6 -2.50 21.93 -14.65
CA LEU A 6 -1.71 20.71 -14.62
C LEU A 6 -0.23 21.00 -14.94
N HIS A 7 0.03 21.65 -16.08
CA HIS A 7 1.37 22.01 -16.50
C HIS A 7 2.04 23.01 -15.53
N LYS A 8 1.34 24.09 -15.17
CA LYS A 8 1.92 25.17 -14.35
C LYS A 8 2.24 24.73 -12.92
N ARG A 9 1.44 23.86 -12.32
CA ARG A 9 1.59 23.45 -10.90
C ARG A 9 2.35 22.15 -10.74
N PHE A 10 2.16 21.20 -11.65
CA PHE A 10 2.68 19.84 -11.51
C PHE A 10 3.70 19.47 -12.59
N GLY A 11 3.90 20.30 -13.61
CA GLY A 11 4.86 20.04 -14.69
C GLY A 11 4.45 18.93 -15.66
N TYR A 12 3.21 18.43 -15.59
CA TYR A 12 2.71 17.40 -16.50
C TYR A 12 2.06 18.02 -17.74
N SER A 13 2.35 17.46 -18.91
CA SER A 13 1.77 17.88 -20.18
C SER A 13 0.40 17.25 -20.47
N THR A 14 0.16 16.05 -19.96
CA THR A 14 -1.05 15.26 -20.26
C THR A 14 -1.57 14.53 -19.02
N PHE A 15 -2.89 14.36 -18.94
CA PHE A 15 -3.52 13.47 -17.97
C PHE A 15 -3.32 12.01 -18.34
N ARG A 16 -3.26 11.16 -17.32
CA ARG A 16 -3.34 9.70 -17.49
C ARG A 16 -4.82 9.28 -17.61
N PRO A 17 -5.11 8.06 -18.09
CA PRO A 17 -6.48 7.59 -18.28
C PRO A 17 -7.34 7.80 -17.03
N LYS A 18 -8.59 8.24 -17.23
CA LYS A 18 -9.59 8.54 -16.19
C LYS A 18 -9.28 9.69 -15.22
N GLN A 19 -8.04 10.19 -15.15
CA GLN A 19 -7.72 11.29 -14.24
C GLN A 19 -8.53 12.54 -14.56
N LYS A 20 -8.64 12.90 -15.85
CA LYS A 20 -9.36 14.10 -16.27
C LYS A 20 -10.85 13.99 -15.94
N GLU A 21 -11.46 12.86 -16.26
CA GLU A 21 -12.88 12.60 -16.04
C GLU A 21 -13.23 12.62 -14.54
N ILE A 22 -12.39 12.01 -13.69
CA ILE A 22 -12.56 12.08 -12.22
C ILE A 22 -12.50 13.52 -11.73
N ILE A 23 -11.52 14.29 -12.20
CA ILE A 23 -11.34 15.70 -11.81
C ILE A 23 -12.54 16.54 -12.27
N GLU A 24 -13.02 16.32 -13.49
CA GLU A 24 -14.18 17.02 -14.06
C GLU A 24 -15.45 16.73 -13.26
N ASP A 25 -15.70 15.46 -12.90
CA ASP A 25 -16.85 15.09 -12.07
C ASP A 25 -16.78 15.72 -10.67
N VAL A 26 -15.59 15.74 -10.06
CA VAL A 26 -15.37 16.38 -8.75
C VAL A 26 -15.61 17.89 -8.81
N ILE A 27 -15.12 18.57 -9.86
CA ILE A 27 -15.35 20.01 -10.05
C ILE A 27 -16.83 20.29 -10.37
N ALA A 28 -17.52 19.36 -11.02
CA ALA A 28 -18.96 19.43 -11.29
C ALA A 28 -19.84 19.12 -10.06
N ASN A 29 -19.25 19.07 -8.86
CA ASN A 29 -19.91 18.77 -7.60
C ASN A 29 -20.56 17.37 -7.53
N LYS A 30 -19.99 16.37 -8.23
CA LYS A 30 -20.45 14.98 -8.11
C LYS A 30 -19.58 14.20 -7.13
N ASN A 31 -20.19 13.31 -6.35
CA ASN A 31 -19.44 12.34 -5.57
C ASN A 31 -18.81 11.31 -6.49
N VAL A 32 -17.59 10.89 -6.20
CA VAL A 32 -16.83 9.96 -7.04
C VAL A 32 -16.22 8.83 -6.20
N ILE A 33 -16.38 7.60 -6.68
CA ILE A 33 -15.57 6.45 -6.25
C ILE A 33 -14.62 6.12 -7.40
N ALA A 34 -13.32 6.24 -7.14
CA ALA A 34 -12.28 6.01 -8.13
C ALA A 34 -11.32 4.89 -7.69
N MET A 35 -11.28 3.82 -8.47
CA MET A 35 -10.28 2.76 -8.35
C MET A 35 -9.20 2.98 -9.41
N LEU A 36 -8.02 3.41 -8.96
CA LEU A 36 -6.88 3.74 -9.81
C LEU A 36 -5.65 2.96 -9.30
N PRO A 37 -5.08 2.03 -10.09
CA PRO A 37 -3.93 1.21 -9.70
C PRO A 37 -2.76 2.03 -9.12
N THR A 38 -1.89 1.38 -8.35
CA THR A 38 -0.72 2.08 -7.79
C THR A 38 0.13 2.68 -8.91
N GLY A 39 0.68 3.86 -8.62
CA GLY A 39 1.51 4.58 -9.58
C GLY A 39 0.76 5.38 -10.63
N THR A 40 -0.57 5.32 -10.74
CA THR A 40 -1.37 6.09 -11.73
C THR A 40 -1.54 7.57 -11.38
N GLY A 41 -1.17 8.01 -10.18
CA GLY A 41 -1.26 9.42 -9.76
C GLY A 41 -2.61 9.78 -9.11
N LYS A 42 -3.09 8.94 -8.18
CA LYS A 42 -4.33 9.18 -7.40
C LYS A 42 -4.38 10.55 -6.74
N SER A 43 -3.26 11.02 -6.17
CA SER A 43 -3.21 12.29 -5.44
C SER A 43 -3.58 13.50 -6.30
N LEU A 44 -3.25 13.46 -7.60
CA LEU A 44 -3.63 14.51 -8.55
C LEU A 44 -5.15 14.71 -8.62
N CYS A 45 -5.92 13.63 -8.42
CA CYS A 45 -7.38 13.64 -8.53
C CYS A 45 -8.07 14.45 -7.42
N TYR A 46 -7.38 14.74 -6.30
CA TYR A 46 -7.88 15.68 -5.28
C TYR A 46 -7.05 16.97 -5.19
N GLN A 47 -5.76 16.92 -5.51
CA GLN A 47 -4.90 18.11 -5.44
C GLN A 47 -5.27 19.13 -6.52
N LEU A 48 -5.46 18.68 -7.76
CA LEU A 48 -5.80 19.58 -8.87
C LEU A 48 -7.17 20.26 -8.70
N PRO A 49 -8.29 19.54 -8.43
CA PRO A 49 -9.59 20.21 -8.24
C PRO A 49 -9.61 21.14 -7.03
N GLY A 50 -8.80 20.85 -6.00
CA GLY A 50 -8.61 21.77 -4.88
C GLY A 50 -8.26 23.20 -5.32
N TYR A 51 -7.47 23.37 -6.39
CA TYR A 51 -7.12 24.70 -6.92
C TYR A 51 -8.25 25.44 -7.65
N PHE A 52 -9.34 24.76 -7.98
CA PHE A 52 -10.53 25.35 -8.61
C PHE A 52 -11.66 25.62 -7.60
N MET A 53 -11.57 25.00 -6.42
CA MET A 53 -12.49 25.17 -5.30
C MET A 53 -12.09 26.36 -4.44
N ASN A 54 -13.02 26.95 -3.69
CA ASN A 54 -12.72 28.07 -2.80
C ASN A 54 -12.41 27.58 -1.38
N GLY A 55 -13.21 26.62 -0.88
CA GLY A 55 -13.09 26.01 0.44
C GLY A 55 -11.94 25.03 0.59
N THR A 56 -11.79 24.50 1.80
CA THR A 56 -10.75 23.54 2.17
C THR A 56 -11.02 22.16 1.56
N VAL A 57 -9.95 21.50 1.11
CA VAL A 57 -9.94 20.07 0.79
C VAL A 57 -9.53 19.31 2.04
N LEU A 58 -10.44 18.52 2.59
CA LEU A 58 -10.19 17.67 3.76
C LEU A 58 -9.85 16.25 3.28
N ILE A 59 -8.64 15.78 3.57
CA ILE A 59 -8.14 14.46 3.15
C ILE A 59 -8.02 13.53 4.34
N VAL A 60 -8.85 12.49 4.37
CA VAL A 60 -8.75 11.41 5.34
C VAL A 60 -7.82 10.33 4.80
N SER A 61 -6.76 10.02 5.55
CA SER A 61 -5.78 8.99 5.15
C SER A 61 -5.39 8.13 6.36
N PRO A 62 -5.29 6.79 6.23
CA PRO A 62 -5.05 5.90 7.36
C PRO A 62 -3.60 5.94 7.87
N LEU A 63 -2.68 6.52 7.09
CA LEU A 63 -1.26 6.25 7.23
C LEU A 63 -0.52 7.54 7.55
N LEU A 64 -0.12 7.67 8.81
CA LEU A 64 0.48 8.89 9.33
C LEU A 64 1.76 9.29 8.57
N SER A 65 2.58 8.31 8.20
CA SER A 65 3.79 8.54 7.40
C SER A 65 3.46 9.02 5.98
N LEU A 66 2.41 8.45 5.34
CA LEU A 66 1.99 8.88 4.01
C LEU A 66 1.46 10.31 4.02
N MET A 67 0.71 10.69 5.07
CA MET A 67 0.25 12.06 5.24
C MET A 67 1.43 13.03 5.31
N GLN A 68 2.46 12.72 6.11
CA GLN A 68 3.65 13.57 6.24
C GLN A 68 4.40 13.69 4.91
N ASP A 69 4.60 12.58 4.20
CA ASP A 69 5.24 12.56 2.89
C ASP A 69 4.48 13.43 1.87
N GLN A 70 3.15 13.32 1.82
CA GLN A 70 2.32 14.13 0.93
C GLN A 70 2.39 15.62 1.26
N VAL A 71 2.28 15.98 2.55
CA VAL A 71 2.42 17.38 3.02
C VAL A 71 3.79 17.93 2.63
N GLN A 72 4.87 17.16 2.83
CA GLN A 72 6.22 17.59 2.50
C GLN A 72 6.40 17.77 0.98
N GLN A 73 5.92 16.83 0.17
CA GLN A 73 5.96 16.94 -1.29
C GLN A 73 5.19 18.15 -1.79
N MET A 74 3.99 18.42 -1.25
CA MET A 74 3.20 19.59 -1.61
C MET A 74 3.94 20.89 -1.23
N LYS A 75 4.56 20.97 -0.05
CA LYS A 75 5.39 22.11 0.37
C LYS A 75 6.60 22.33 -0.52
N GLN A 76 7.30 21.26 -0.89
CA GLN A 76 8.44 21.32 -1.81
C GLN A 76 8.02 21.82 -3.20
N ASN A 77 6.82 21.46 -3.65
CA ASN A 77 6.23 21.92 -4.91
C ASN A 77 5.57 23.32 -4.81
N GLY A 78 5.77 24.03 -3.69
CA GLY A 78 5.34 25.42 -3.51
C GLY A 78 3.96 25.63 -2.87
N GLU A 79 3.24 24.56 -2.50
CA GLU A 79 1.99 24.66 -1.76
C GLU A 79 2.25 24.76 -0.26
N LYS A 80 2.16 25.96 0.31
CA LYS A 80 2.40 26.20 1.74
C LYS A 80 1.15 26.05 2.59
N SER A 81 -0.03 26.18 2.00
CA SER A 81 -1.33 26.07 2.67
C SER A 81 -1.76 24.60 2.77
N VAL A 82 -0.86 23.77 3.31
CA VAL A 82 -1.08 22.33 3.55
C VAL A 82 -0.56 21.92 4.93
N ALA A 83 -1.37 21.13 5.64
CA ALA A 83 -1.03 20.59 6.95
C ALA A 83 -1.55 19.16 7.12
N ALA A 84 -0.94 18.42 8.04
CA ALA A 84 -1.45 17.14 8.53
C ALA A 84 -1.76 17.26 10.03
N ILE A 85 -2.87 16.68 10.48
CA ILE A 85 -3.22 16.53 11.89
C ILE A 85 -3.30 15.04 12.19
N ASN A 86 -2.33 14.54 12.97
CA ASN A 86 -2.25 13.15 13.39
C ASN A 86 -1.63 13.03 14.80
N SER A 87 -1.56 11.81 15.32
CA SER A 87 -1.01 11.52 16.65
C SER A 87 0.51 11.62 16.76
N LEU A 88 1.25 11.82 15.65
CA LEU A 88 2.71 12.01 15.69
C LEU A 88 3.11 13.44 16.08
N LEU A 89 2.17 14.40 16.02
CA LEU A 89 2.45 15.78 16.36
C LEU A 89 2.53 16.00 17.87
N SER A 90 3.47 16.83 18.30
CA SER A 90 3.46 17.36 19.66
C SER A 90 2.22 18.21 19.91
N TYR A 91 1.87 18.37 21.19
CA TYR A 91 0.75 19.22 21.60
C TYR A 91 0.88 20.66 21.06
N GLN A 92 2.10 21.21 21.06
CA GLN A 92 2.35 22.57 20.58
C GLN A 92 2.15 22.70 19.07
N GLU A 93 2.67 21.77 18.28
CA GLU A 93 2.49 21.75 16.82
C GLU A 93 1.01 21.61 16.45
N ARG A 94 0.30 20.67 17.09
CA ARG A 94 -1.14 20.48 16.88
C ARG A 94 -1.92 21.76 17.20
N LYS A 95 -1.61 22.40 18.34
CA LYS A 95 -2.27 23.66 18.73
C LYS A 95 -1.99 24.79 17.74
N GLN A 96 -0.80 24.87 17.16
CA GLN A 96 -0.46 25.86 16.15
C GLN A 96 -1.24 25.64 14.84
N ILE A 97 -1.35 24.40 14.38
CA ILE A 97 -2.13 24.05 13.19
C ILE A 97 -3.61 24.38 13.41
N LEU A 98 -4.19 23.97 14.54
CA LEU A 98 -5.61 24.21 14.84
C LEU A 98 -5.96 25.70 14.94
N ARG A 99 -5.03 26.55 15.39
CA ARG A 99 -5.22 28.01 15.44
C ARG A 99 -5.27 28.68 14.07
N LYS A 100 -4.70 28.05 13.04
CA LYS A 100 -4.62 28.55 11.67
C LYS A 100 -5.36 27.63 10.71
N ILE A 101 -6.32 26.87 11.21
CA ILE A 101 -6.96 25.79 10.45
C ILE A 101 -7.66 26.31 9.19
N ASP A 102 -8.18 27.53 9.27
CA ASP A 102 -8.81 28.32 8.20
C ASP A 102 -7.86 28.79 7.10
N GLN A 103 -6.54 28.79 7.35
CA GLN A 103 -5.52 29.20 6.39
C GLN A 103 -5.04 28.06 5.49
N TYR A 104 -5.41 26.82 5.81
CA TYR A 104 -4.99 25.65 5.06
C TYR A 104 -5.99 25.31 3.96
N LYS A 105 -5.47 25.20 2.74
CA LYS A 105 -6.20 24.76 1.56
C LYS A 105 -6.37 23.24 1.56
N PHE A 106 -5.33 22.52 1.98
CA PHE A 106 -5.33 21.06 2.07
C PHE A 106 -5.06 20.64 3.51
N LEU A 107 -5.99 19.89 4.09
CA LEU A 107 -5.87 19.40 5.46
C LEU A 107 -5.92 17.87 5.46
N PHE A 108 -4.79 17.24 5.73
CA PHE A 108 -4.73 15.80 5.96
C PHE A 108 -5.10 15.50 7.41
N VAL A 109 -6.01 14.56 7.65
CA VAL A 109 -6.40 14.14 9.00
C VAL A 109 -6.47 12.61 9.05
N SER A 110 -5.99 12.03 10.16
CA SER A 110 -6.18 10.60 10.37
C SER A 110 -7.61 10.31 10.88
N PRO A 111 -8.22 9.17 10.52
CA PRO A 111 -9.60 8.85 10.90
C PRO A 111 -9.87 8.98 12.40
N GLU A 112 -8.92 8.56 13.24
CA GLU A 112 -9.01 8.56 14.70
C GLU A 112 -9.08 9.98 15.25
N ILE A 113 -8.25 10.87 14.71
CA ILE A 113 -8.23 12.28 15.11
C ILE A 113 -9.49 13.00 14.66
N LEU A 114 -10.04 12.62 13.50
CA LEU A 114 -11.25 13.20 12.96
C LEU A 114 -12.50 12.92 13.82
N GLN A 115 -12.45 11.94 14.73
CA GLN A 115 -13.52 11.68 15.70
C GLN A 115 -13.62 12.71 16.81
N SER A 116 -12.64 13.60 16.96
CA SER A 116 -12.62 14.58 18.06
C SER A 116 -13.71 15.64 17.86
N ASP A 117 -14.64 15.75 18.81
CA ASP A 117 -15.70 16.78 18.80
C ASP A 117 -15.14 18.19 18.68
N TYR A 118 -14.00 18.46 19.34
CA TYR A 118 -13.31 19.74 19.23
C TYR A 118 -12.87 20.03 17.78
N LEU A 119 -12.24 19.06 17.11
CA LEU A 119 -11.84 19.22 15.72
C LEU A 119 -13.07 19.36 14.80
N ILE A 120 -14.10 18.53 14.99
CA ILE A 120 -15.34 18.62 14.22
C ILE A 120 -15.99 20.00 14.38
N SER A 121 -16.01 20.57 15.58
CA SER A 121 -16.57 21.90 15.82
C SER A 121 -15.81 23.02 15.09
N LEU A 122 -14.48 22.90 14.98
CA LEU A 122 -13.66 23.82 14.18
C LEU A 122 -13.91 23.62 12.68
N LEU A 123 -13.95 22.38 12.21
CA LEU A 123 -14.19 22.05 10.80
C LEU A 123 -15.58 22.52 10.33
N LYS A 124 -16.60 22.49 11.19
CA LYS A 124 -17.94 23.03 10.91
C LYS A 124 -17.95 24.54 10.63
N GLN A 125 -16.94 25.28 11.10
CA GLN A 125 -16.80 26.71 10.85
C GLN A 125 -16.12 26.99 9.50
N LEU A 126 -15.52 25.97 8.88
CA LEU A 126 -14.87 26.08 7.58
C LEU A 126 -15.85 25.76 6.46
N THR A 127 -15.61 26.35 5.28
CA THR A 127 -16.22 25.85 4.04
C THR A 127 -15.35 24.72 3.53
N ILE A 128 -15.86 23.49 3.57
CA ILE A 128 -15.19 22.31 3.02
C ILE A 128 -15.86 22.01 1.68
N ASP A 129 -15.11 22.12 0.58
CA ASP A 129 -15.65 21.86 -0.76
C ASP A 129 -15.46 20.40 -1.16
N LEU A 130 -14.40 19.75 -0.66
CA LEU A 130 -14.02 18.40 -1.04
C LEU A 130 -13.59 17.58 0.18
N PHE A 131 -14.25 16.43 0.36
CA PHE A 131 -13.96 15.42 1.37
C PHE A 131 -13.38 14.19 0.69
N VAL A 132 -12.07 14.01 0.84
CA VAL A 132 -11.33 12.91 0.22
C VAL A 132 -11.16 11.79 1.22
N VAL A 133 -11.45 10.56 0.81
CA VAL A 133 -11.09 9.36 1.55
C VAL A 133 -10.04 8.61 0.74
N ASP A 134 -8.79 8.72 1.15
CA ASP A 134 -7.68 7.99 0.54
C ASP A 134 -7.58 6.57 1.12
N GLU A 135 -7.10 5.63 0.30
CA GLU A 135 -7.15 4.19 0.60
C GLU A 135 -8.53 3.73 1.10
N ALA A 136 -9.59 4.14 0.41
CA ALA A 136 -10.98 3.87 0.77
C ALA A 136 -11.32 2.38 0.90
N HIS A 137 -10.51 1.46 0.37
CA HIS A 137 -10.65 0.03 0.63
C HIS A 137 -10.53 -0.30 2.13
N CYS A 138 -9.88 0.55 2.93
CA CYS A 138 -9.86 0.47 4.38
C CYS A 138 -11.27 0.53 4.96
N ILE A 139 -12.28 1.13 4.31
CA ILE A 139 -13.66 1.08 4.82
C ILE A 139 -14.19 -0.36 4.86
N SER A 140 -13.96 -1.14 3.80
CA SER A 140 -14.44 -2.52 3.72
C SER A 140 -13.52 -3.49 4.48
N GLN A 141 -12.20 -3.36 4.27
CA GLN A 141 -11.22 -4.23 4.91
C GLN A 141 -11.00 -3.92 6.41
N TRP A 142 -11.24 -2.67 6.85
CA TRP A 142 -10.91 -2.15 8.19
C TRP A 142 -12.10 -1.43 8.86
N GLY A 143 -13.08 -0.90 8.13
CA GLY A 143 -14.14 -0.04 8.68
C GLY A 143 -15.22 -0.78 9.45
N HIS A 144 -15.39 -2.08 9.23
CA HIS A 144 -16.21 -2.91 10.12
C HIS A 144 -15.44 -3.42 11.35
N ASP A 145 -14.12 -3.68 11.25
CA ASP A 145 -13.43 -4.51 12.26
C ASP A 145 -11.95 -4.12 12.61
N PHE A 146 -11.33 -3.07 12.09
CA PHE A 146 -9.92 -2.72 12.44
C PHE A 146 -9.66 -1.23 12.67
N ARG A 147 -10.42 -0.34 12.06
CA ARG A 147 -10.47 1.09 12.38
C ARG A 147 -11.92 1.58 12.27
N PRO A 148 -12.73 1.44 13.32
CA PRO A 148 -14.12 1.91 13.34
C PRO A 148 -14.30 3.38 13.00
N ASP A 149 -13.25 4.16 13.13
CA ASP A 149 -13.23 5.56 12.78
C ASP A 149 -13.63 5.76 11.30
N TYR A 150 -13.36 4.77 10.44
CA TYR A 150 -13.83 4.75 9.05
C TYR A 150 -15.35 4.59 8.91
N SER A 151 -16.00 3.77 9.74
CA SER A 151 -17.46 3.59 9.65
C SER A 151 -18.23 4.86 10.03
N LYS A 152 -17.61 5.74 10.83
CA LYS A 152 -18.19 7.03 11.24
C LYS A 152 -17.99 8.15 10.22
N LEU A 153 -17.18 7.94 9.17
CA LEU A 153 -16.88 9.01 8.19
C LEU A 153 -18.13 9.52 7.48
N GLY A 154 -19.12 8.68 7.23
CA GLY A 154 -20.40 9.11 6.66
C GLY A 154 -21.15 10.11 7.54
N GLU A 155 -21.17 9.89 8.86
CA GLU A 155 -21.80 10.82 9.81
C GLU A 155 -21.00 12.11 9.96
N ILE A 156 -19.67 12.01 9.97
CA ILE A 156 -18.80 13.19 10.01
C ILE A 156 -19.00 14.03 8.75
N ARG A 157 -19.02 13.41 7.57
CA ARG A 157 -19.32 14.10 6.30
C ARG A 157 -20.66 14.82 6.38
N LYS A 158 -21.70 14.15 6.88
CA LYS A 158 -23.02 14.77 7.09
C LYS A 158 -22.96 15.95 8.06
N ALA A 159 -22.22 15.83 9.15
CA ALA A 159 -22.03 16.90 10.14
C ALA A 159 -21.25 18.10 9.59
N LEU A 160 -20.46 17.91 8.52
CA LEU A 160 -19.74 18.94 7.79
C LEU A 160 -20.53 19.51 6.59
N ASN A 161 -21.87 19.38 6.60
CA ASN A 161 -22.78 19.79 5.54
C ASN A 161 -22.62 19.02 4.21
N SER A 162 -22.22 17.75 4.29
CA SER A 162 -22.17 16.81 3.16
C SER A 162 -21.38 17.33 1.94
N PRO A 163 -20.11 17.74 2.12
CA PRO A 163 -19.25 18.15 0.99
C PRO A 163 -19.14 17.05 -0.06
N VAL A 164 -18.74 17.43 -1.28
CA VAL A 164 -18.45 16.47 -2.35
C VAL A 164 -17.42 15.47 -1.86
N CYS A 165 -17.70 14.19 -2.09
CA CYS A 165 -16.83 13.11 -1.66
C CYS A 165 -16.07 12.51 -2.82
N LEU A 166 -14.75 12.36 -2.66
CA LEU A 166 -13.90 11.57 -3.55
C LEU A 166 -13.27 10.43 -2.74
N ALA A 167 -13.71 9.19 -2.99
CA ALA A 167 -13.14 7.99 -2.41
C ALA A 167 -12.15 7.35 -3.40
N LEU A 168 -10.89 7.19 -2.99
CA LEU A 168 -9.79 6.70 -3.83
C LEU A 168 -9.21 5.40 -3.28
N THR A 169 -8.94 4.44 -4.16
CA THR A 169 -8.24 3.20 -3.78
C THR A 169 -7.44 2.62 -4.95
N ALA A 170 -6.39 1.84 -4.65
CA ALA A 170 -5.65 1.10 -5.66
C ALA A 170 -6.37 -0.16 -6.16
N THR A 171 -7.12 -0.78 -5.27
CA THR A 171 -7.70 -2.13 -5.44
C THR A 171 -9.09 -2.14 -4.81
N ALA A 172 -10.11 -2.56 -5.55
CA ALA A 172 -11.47 -2.71 -5.05
C ALA A 172 -12.23 -3.77 -5.83
N THR A 173 -12.77 -4.75 -5.11
CA THR A 173 -13.80 -5.65 -5.63
C THR A 173 -15.16 -4.95 -5.66
N LYS A 174 -16.17 -5.56 -6.30
CA LYS A 174 -17.53 -5.01 -6.33
C LYS A 174 -18.13 -4.83 -4.93
N GLU A 175 -17.81 -5.75 -4.02
CA GLU A 175 -18.20 -5.69 -2.61
C GLU A 175 -17.56 -4.49 -1.90
N ILE A 176 -16.25 -4.28 -2.08
CA ILE A 176 -15.55 -3.12 -1.49
C ILE A 176 -16.17 -1.79 -1.99
N VAL A 177 -16.49 -1.70 -3.29
CA VAL A 177 -17.14 -0.49 -3.84
C VAL A 177 -18.51 -0.25 -3.20
N LYS A 178 -19.27 -1.31 -2.95
CA LYS A 178 -20.58 -1.22 -2.29
C LYS A 178 -20.42 -0.74 -0.84
N ASP A 179 -19.51 -1.32 -0.08
CA ASP A 179 -19.26 -0.95 1.31
C ASP A 179 -18.82 0.52 1.45
N ILE A 180 -17.96 1.00 0.53
CA ILE A 180 -17.56 2.41 0.47
C ILE A 180 -18.79 3.30 0.24
N LYS A 181 -19.64 2.92 -0.72
CA LYS A 181 -20.86 3.68 -1.07
C LYS A 181 -21.79 3.78 0.14
N ASP A 182 -22.05 2.66 0.80
CA ASP A 182 -23.00 2.55 1.92
C ASP A 182 -22.47 3.30 3.15
N THR A 183 -21.19 3.11 3.49
CA THR A 183 -20.56 3.73 4.68
C THR A 183 -20.44 5.25 4.56
N LEU A 184 -20.04 5.74 3.38
CA LEU A 184 -19.89 7.19 3.14
C LEU A 184 -21.22 7.87 2.79
N LYS A 185 -22.32 7.11 2.74
CA LYS A 185 -23.67 7.56 2.39
C LYS A 185 -23.68 8.30 1.06
N LEU A 186 -23.14 7.66 0.02
CA LEU A 186 -23.01 8.22 -1.32
C LEU A 186 -24.19 7.72 -2.17
N GLU A 187 -25.37 8.34 -2.05
CA GLU A 187 -26.58 7.92 -2.78
C GLU A 187 -26.36 7.95 -4.30
N ASP A 188 -25.93 9.11 -4.81
CA ASP A 188 -25.50 9.35 -6.19
C ASP A 188 -23.99 9.57 -6.26
N CYS A 189 -23.27 8.64 -6.92
CA CYS A 189 -21.84 8.74 -7.17
C CYS A 189 -21.44 8.18 -8.53
N GLU A 190 -20.50 8.86 -9.18
CA GLU A 190 -19.83 8.39 -10.38
C GLU A 190 -18.78 7.34 -10.01
N LYS A 191 -18.65 6.32 -10.85
CA LYS A 191 -17.70 5.22 -10.64
C LYS A 191 -16.67 5.19 -11.75
N HIS A 192 -15.42 5.42 -11.39
CA HIS A 192 -14.28 5.31 -12.30
C HIS A 192 -13.38 4.16 -11.86
N ILE A 193 -13.62 2.98 -12.42
CA ILE A 193 -12.88 1.75 -12.09
C ILE A 193 -11.97 1.42 -13.28
N LEU A 194 -10.67 1.62 -13.12
CA LEU A 194 -9.67 1.12 -14.07
C LEU A 194 -9.36 -0.34 -13.80
N SER A 195 -8.82 -1.06 -14.79
CA SER A 195 -8.33 -2.42 -14.55
C SER A 195 -7.16 -2.41 -13.57
N VAL A 196 -7.11 -3.41 -12.68
CA VAL A 196 -5.92 -3.69 -11.85
C VAL A 196 -4.70 -4.10 -12.67
N ASP A 197 -4.88 -4.50 -13.94
CA ASP A 197 -3.81 -5.04 -14.77
C ASP A 197 -2.72 -4.01 -15.09
N ARG A 198 -1.49 -4.50 -15.07
CA ARG A 198 -0.27 -3.76 -15.41
C ARG A 198 0.50 -4.59 -16.42
N PRO A 199 0.23 -4.44 -17.73
CA PRO A 199 0.79 -5.30 -18.76
C PRO A 199 2.33 -5.21 -18.83
N ASN A 200 2.88 -4.08 -18.38
CA ASN A 200 4.33 -3.83 -18.33
C ASN A 200 5.07 -4.54 -17.18
N ILE A 201 4.37 -5.25 -16.29
CA ILE A 201 4.95 -6.00 -15.19
C ILE A 201 4.79 -7.50 -15.46
N SER A 202 5.87 -8.16 -15.84
CA SER A 202 5.94 -9.61 -15.98
C SER A 202 5.92 -10.29 -14.62
N ILE A 203 5.23 -11.43 -14.50
CA ILE A 203 5.05 -12.13 -13.21
C ILE A 203 5.69 -13.50 -13.26
N SER A 204 6.58 -13.80 -12.32
CA SER A 204 7.25 -15.10 -12.24
C SER A 204 7.16 -15.72 -10.85
N LEU A 205 6.84 -17.01 -10.80
CA LEU A 205 6.90 -17.81 -9.58
C LEU A 205 8.01 -18.85 -9.70
N GLU A 206 8.95 -18.85 -8.75
CA GLU A 206 10.04 -19.80 -8.72
C GLU A 206 10.00 -20.65 -7.45
N ARG A 207 9.94 -21.97 -7.63
CA ARG A 207 9.96 -22.94 -6.53
C ARG A 207 11.38 -23.43 -6.30
N LEU A 208 11.85 -23.30 -5.07
CA LEU A 208 13.21 -23.62 -4.65
C LEU A 208 13.16 -24.58 -3.46
N SER A 209 14.16 -25.45 -3.35
CA SER A 209 14.18 -26.52 -2.34
C SER A 209 14.40 -26.00 -0.92
N THR A 210 15.23 -24.98 -0.74
CA THR A 210 15.60 -24.46 0.59
C THR A 210 15.66 -22.93 0.64
N VAL A 211 15.70 -22.40 1.86
CA VAL A 211 15.87 -20.97 2.12
C VAL A 211 17.25 -20.47 1.64
N GLU A 212 18.28 -21.30 1.73
CA GLU A 212 19.61 -21.01 1.19
C GLU A 212 19.59 -20.93 -0.34
N ALA A 213 18.82 -21.80 -1.00
CA ALA A 213 18.62 -21.72 -2.44
C ALA A 213 17.92 -20.41 -2.82
N LYS A 214 16.94 -19.96 -2.03
CA LYS A 214 16.33 -18.63 -2.21
C LYS A 214 17.33 -17.49 -2.05
N LEU A 215 18.19 -17.53 -1.03
CA LEU A 215 19.22 -16.50 -0.85
C LEU A 215 20.18 -16.43 -2.03
N LYS A 216 20.65 -17.60 -2.52
CA LYS A 216 21.48 -17.68 -3.74
C LYS A 216 20.73 -17.10 -4.94
N ARG A 217 19.46 -17.46 -5.10
CA ARG A 217 18.63 -16.98 -6.20
C ARG A 217 18.40 -15.48 -6.17
N VAL A 218 18.17 -14.89 -4.99
CA VAL A 218 18.12 -13.42 -4.85
C VAL A 218 19.42 -12.80 -5.36
N ASN A 219 20.58 -13.32 -4.94
CA ASN A 219 21.87 -12.78 -5.41
C ASN A 219 22.04 -12.90 -6.93
N GLU A 220 21.66 -14.02 -7.54
CA GLU A 220 21.68 -14.20 -8.99
C GLU A 220 20.79 -13.15 -9.69
N LEU A 221 19.53 -13.04 -9.27
CA LEU A 221 18.56 -12.14 -9.89
C LEU A 221 18.99 -10.68 -9.78
N VAL A 222 19.47 -10.22 -8.62
CA VAL A 222 19.91 -8.82 -8.47
C VAL A 222 21.21 -8.51 -9.23
N SER A 223 22.06 -9.53 -9.46
CA SER A 223 23.29 -9.38 -10.24
C SER A 223 22.99 -9.33 -11.74
N LEU A 224 21.98 -10.09 -12.19
CA LEU A 224 21.58 -10.15 -13.59
C LEU A 224 20.69 -8.97 -13.98
N PHE A 225 19.70 -8.61 -13.16
CA PHE A 225 18.71 -7.60 -13.52
C PHE A 225 19.29 -6.18 -13.59
N GLN A 226 18.79 -5.41 -14.56
CA GLN A 226 19.14 -4.02 -14.79
C GLN A 226 18.24 -3.08 -14.00
N GLY A 227 18.84 -2.03 -13.44
CA GLY A 227 18.13 -0.93 -12.80
C GLY A 227 17.78 -1.22 -11.33
N PRO A 228 17.07 -0.29 -10.67
CA PRO A 228 16.82 -0.38 -9.24
C PRO A 228 15.73 -1.41 -8.93
N GLY A 229 15.89 -2.11 -7.80
CA GLY A 229 14.99 -3.17 -7.39
C GLY A 229 14.65 -3.18 -5.90
N ILE A 230 13.57 -3.89 -5.58
CA ILE A 230 13.04 -4.03 -4.21
C ILE A 230 12.95 -5.51 -3.85
N VAL A 231 13.42 -5.89 -2.67
CA VAL A 231 13.34 -7.27 -2.14
C VAL A 231 12.41 -7.28 -0.91
N TYR A 232 11.21 -7.82 -1.07
CA TYR A 232 10.22 -7.91 0.01
C TYR A 232 10.42 -9.13 0.90
N CYS A 233 10.36 -8.90 2.21
CA CYS A 233 10.56 -9.90 3.25
C CYS A 233 9.47 -9.79 4.34
N SER A 234 9.17 -10.90 5.00
CA SER A 234 8.15 -10.95 6.06
C SER A 234 8.56 -10.33 7.40
N SER A 235 9.86 -10.23 7.69
CA SER A 235 10.35 -9.73 8.99
C SER A 235 11.52 -8.76 8.87
N ARG A 236 11.72 -7.94 9.92
CA ARG A 236 12.86 -7.01 10.05
C ARG A 236 14.19 -7.77 9.99
N THR A 237 14.29 -8.87 10.73
CA THR A 237 15.48 -9.73 10.76
C THR A 237 15.86 -10.25 9.37
N TRP A 238 14.87 -10.62 8.54
CA TRP A 238 15.13 -11.06 7.17
C TRP A 238 15.61 -9.94 6.25
N THR A 239 15.03 -8.73 6.37
CA THR A 239 15.48 -7.59 5.57
C THR A 239 16.95 -7.24 5.83
N GLU A 240 17.35 -7.25 7.10
CA GLU A 240 18.74 -7.02 7.49
C GLU A 240 19.65 -8.16 7.03
N LYS A 241 19.22 -9.42 7.20
CA LYS A 241 20.00 -10.60 6.79
C LYS A 241 20.28 -10.60 5.29
N ILE A 242 19.27 -10.36 4.46
CA ILE A 242 19.43 -10.33 2.99
C ILE A 242 20.30 -9.14 2.58
N SER A 243 20.09 -7.97 3.19
CA SER A 243 20.91 -6.78 2.91
C SER A 243 22.39 -7.01 3.23
N ARG A 244 22.71 -7.62 4.37
CA ARG A 244 24.09 -7.99 4.73
C ARG A 244 24.67 -9.02 3.75
N PHE A 245 23.91 -10.07 3.45
CA PHE A 245 24.32 -11.11 2.50
C PHE A 245 24.65 -10.53 1.12
N LEU A 246 23.83 -9.62 0.59
CA LEU A 246 24.09 -8.97 -0.69
C LEU A 246 25.35 -8.08 -0.65
N LYS A 247 25.58 -7.36 0.46
CA LYS A 247 26.82 -6.59 0.66
C LYS A 247 28.06 -7.48 0.67
N GLU A 248 28.00 -8.63 1.37
CA GLU A 248 29.07 -9.64 1.38
C GLU A 248 29.34 -10.23 -0.01
N LYS A 249 28.33 -10.27 -0.88
CA LYS A 249 28.45 -10.69 -2.30
C LYS A 249 28.91 -9.58 -3.24
N GLY A 250 29.22 -8.39 -2.72
CA GLY A 250 29.80 -7.28 -3.49
C GLY A 250 28.81 -6.19 -3.90
N HIS A 251 27.53 -6.29 -3.54
CA HIS A 251 26.53 -5.26 -3.83
C HIS A 251 26.65 -4.09 -2.84
N GLN A 252 27.34 -3.01 -3.24
CA GLN A 252 27.62 -1.88 -2.35
C GLN A 252 26.41 -0.95 -2.14
N LYS A 253 25.56 -0.79 -3.15
CA LYS A 253 24.39 0.11 -3.13
C LYS A 253 23.11 -0.58 -2.65
N VAL A 254 23.22 -1.30 -1.54
CA VAL A 254 22.15 -2.06 -0.89
C VAL A 254 21.84 -1.45 0.48
N ALA A 255 20.56 -1.29 0.80
CA ALA A 255 20.11 -0.97 2.16
C ALA A 255 18.91 -1.84 2.57
N TYR A 256 18.55 -1.79 3.85
CA TYR A 256 17.33 -2.39 4.37
C TYR A 256 16.37 -1.32 4.88
N TYR A 257 15.06 -1.61 4.86
CA TYR A 257 14.03 -0.69 5.34
C TYR A 257 12.91 -1.45 6.07
N HIS A 258 12.64 -1.06 7.31
CA HIS A 258 11.54 -1.59 8.10
C HIS A 258 11.08 -0.63 9.19
N ALA A 259 9.91 -0.89 9.79
CA ALA A 259 9.31 -0.04 10.83
C ALA A 259 10.13 0.08 12.14
N GLY A 260 11.14 -0.77 12.35
CA GLY A 260 12.07 -0.64 13.48
C GLY A 260 13.18 0.40 13.30
N LEU A 261 13.34 0.99 12.11
CA LEU A 261 14.28 2.10 11.89
C LEU A 261 13.69 3.40 12.46
N ASP A 262 14.56 4.28 12.93
CA ASP A 262 14.13 5.62 13.32
C ASP A 262 13.56 6.41 12.12
N GLN A 263 12.85 7.50 12.39
CA GLN A 263 12.20 8.27 11.33
C GLN A 263 13.21 8.91 10.36
N GLU A 264 14.34 9.39 10.88
CA GLU A 264 15.36 10.09 10.07
C GLU A 264 16.04 9.13 9.08
N GLN A 265 16.42 7.93 9.53
CA GLN A 265 17.00 6.87 8.71
C GLN A 265 16.03 6.39 7.64
N ARG A 266 14.73 6.27 7.96
CA ARG A 266 13.69 5.93 6.98
C ARG A 266 13.62 6.96 5.87
N ILE A 267 13.56 8.25 6.24
CA ILE A 267 13.53 9.37 5.28
C ILE A 267 14.81 9.38 4.43
N LEU A 268 15.98 9.25 5.06
CA LEU A 268 17.26 9.21 4.37
C LEU A 268 17.31 8.08 3.35
N THR A 269 17.03 6.84 3.78
CA THR A 269 17.09 5.66 2.92
C THR A 269 16.11 5.76 1.75
N GLN A 270 14.89 6.25 2.00
CA GLN A 270 13.88 6.49 0.95
C GLN A 270 14.37 7.52 -0.06
N ASN A 271 14.95 8.64 0.39
CA ASN A 271 15.50 9.66 -0.50
C ASN A 271 16.68 9.15 -1.32
N GLN A 272 17.61 8.41 -0.70
CA GLN A 272 18.75 7.80 -1.40
C GLN A 272 18.29 6.85 -2.52
N PHE A 273 17.26 6.04 -2.27
CA PHE A 273 16.69 5.16 -3.29
C PHE A 273 15.99 5.94 -4.41
N ILE A 274 15.20 6.96 -4.06
CA ILE A 274 14.53 7.82 -5.05
C ILE A 274 15.56 8.50 -5.97
N GLN A 275 16.68 8.99 -5.40
CA GLN A 275 17.76 9.68 -6.10
C GLN A 275 18.81 8.77 -6.77
N ASP A 276 18.52 7.47 -6.92
CA ASP A 276 19.41 6.47 -7.58
C ASP A 276 20.78 6.29 -6.88
N GLN A 277 20.90 6.68 -5.61
CA GLN A 277 22.10 6.44 -4.78
C GLN A 277 22.14 5.00 -4.24
N LEU A 278 20.95 4.41 -4.04
CA LEU A 278 20.78 2.99 -3.73
C LEU A 278 20.17 2.27 -4.94
N GLU A 279 20.71 1.11 -5.28
CA GLU A 279 20.20 0.26 -6.35
C GLU A 279 19.17 -0.76 -5.81
N ILE A 280 19.35 -1.23 -4.57
CA ILE A 280 18.53 -2.30 -4.01
C ILE A 280 18.08 -1.94 -2.60
N ILE A 281 16.78 -2.10 -2.34
CA ILE A 281 16.20 -1.99 -1.00
C ILE A 281 15.64 -3.35 -0.59
N CYS A 282 16.10 -3.88 0.55
CA CYS A 282 15.52 -5.05 1.20
C CYS A 282 14.52 -4.60 2.28
N CYS A 283 13.25 -4.93 2.17
CA CYS A 283 12.24 -4.30 3.02
C CYS A 283 11.08 -5.18 3.44
N THR A 284 10.42 -4.78 4.54
CA THR A 284 9.08 -5.28 4.85
C THR A 284 8.04 -4.44 4.11
N THR A 285 6.76 -4.78 4.28
CA THR A 285 5.61 -4.00 3.77
C THR A 285 5.62 -2.53 4.20
N ALA A 286 6.40 -2.17 5.22
CA ALA A 286 6.62 -0.79 5.64
C ALA A 286 7.25 0.08 4.54
N PHE A 287 8.06 -0.50 3.65
CA PHE A 287 8.61 0.21 2.49
C PHE A 287 7.60 0.13 1.35
N GLY A 288 6.66 1.06 1.35
CA GLY A 288 5.63 1.00 0.34
C GLY A 288 4.86 2.29 0.15
N MET A 289 3.95 2.56 1.06
CA MET A 289 2.99 3.65 0.88
C MET A 289 3.75 4.99 0.89
N GLY A 290 3.71 5.73 -0.23
CA GLY A 290 4.41 7.01 -0.39
C GLY A 290 5.62 7.01 -1.34
N ILE A 291 6.19 5.84 -1.65
CA ILE A 291 7.33 5.76 -2.58
C ILE A 291 6.84 6.07 -3.99
N ASN A 292 7.41 7.11 -4.61
CA ASN A 292 7.14 7.51 -5.98
C ASN A 292 8.40 7.51 -6.86
N LYS A 293 9.10 6.37 -6.89
CA LYS A 293 10.19 6.13 -7.84
C LYS A 293 9.62 5.55 -9.13
N GLN A 294 9.81 6.23 -10.27
CA GLN A 294 9.19 5.80 -11.53
C GLN A 294 9.88 4.58 -12.14
N ASN A 295 11.19 4.46 -11.93
CA ASN A 295 12.09 3.57 -12.65
C ASN A 295 12.45 2.26 -11.92
N VAL A 296 11.64 1.78 -10.98
CA VAL A 296 11.86 0.46 -10.35
C VAL A 296 11.66 -0.65 -11.40
N ARG A 297 12.68 -1.49 -11.61
CA ARG A 297 12.73 -2.48 -12.70
C ARG A 297 12.38 -3.89 -12.27
N TYR A 298 12.65 -4.25 -11.02
CA TYR A 298 12.29 -5.57 -10.54
C TYR A 298 11.89 -5.56 -9.07
N ILE A 299 11.02 -6.50 -8.73
CA ILE A 299 10.57 -6.75 -7.37
C ILE A 299 10.74 -8.23 -7.10
N ILE A 300 11.42 -8.57 -6.01
CA ILE A 300 11.62 -9.95 -5.58
C ILE A 300 10.91 -10.13 -4.24
N HIS A 301 9.90 -10.98 -4.22
CA HIS A 301 9.28 -11.43 -2.98
C HIS A 301 10.05 -12.63 -2.46
N PHE A 302 10.82 -12.41 -1.39
CA PHE A 302 11.50 -13.49 -0.70
C PHE A 302 10.52 -14.32 0.13
N HIS A 303 9.39 -13.78 0.59
CA HIS A 303 8.34 -14.56 1.25
C HIS A 303 6.98 -14.27 0.62
N ILE A 304 6.09 -15.25 0.65
CA ILE A 304 4.73 -15.14 0.14
C ILE A 304 3.97 -14.09 0.98
N PRO A 305 3.33 -13.09 0.35
CA PRO A 305 2.42 -12.17 1.04
C PRO A 305 1.21 -12.90 1.63
N SER A 306 0.51 -12.29 2.59
CA SER A 306 -0.65 -12.93 3.22
C SER A 306 -1.92 -12.92 2.36
N GLN A 307 -1.96 -12.12 1.29
CA GLN A 307 -3.13 -11.95 0.42
C GLN A 307 -2.72 -11.39 -0.96
N ILE A 308 -3.53 -11.64 -2.00
CA ILE A 308 -3.27 -11.21 -3.39
C ILE A 308 -3.23 -9.68 -3.51
N GLU A 309 -4.06 -8.97 -2.74
CA GLU A 309 -4.11 -7.50 -2.77
C GLU A 309 -2.78 -6.88 -2.31
N ALA A 310 -2.16 -7.46 -1.27
CA ALA A 310 -0.86 -7.01 -0.79
C ALA A 310 0.22 -7.25 -1.86
N TYR A 311 0.25 -8.45 -2.43
CA TYR A 311 1.16 -8.79 -3.53
C TYR A 311 1.02 -7.81 -4.71
N LEU A 312 -0.21 -7.54 -5.15
CA LEU A 312 -0.48 -6.64 -6.26
C LEU A 312 -0.04 -5.19 -5.98
N GLN A 313 -0.34 -4.67 -4.79
CA GLN A 313 0.09 -3.33 -4.38
C GLN A 313 1.62 -3.20 -4.34
N GLU A 314 2.30 -4.26 -3.88
CA GLU A 314 3.76 -4.35 -3.83
C GLU A 314 4.37 -4.39 -5.22
N ILE A 315 3.95 -5.31 -6.10
CA ILE A 315 4.50 -5.40 -7.46
C ILE A 315 4.19 -4.16 -8.30
N GLY A 316 3.05 -3.49 -8.07
CA GLY A 316 2.66 -2.26 -8.79
C GLY A 316 3.58 -1.05 -8.56
N ARG A 317 4.59 -1.19 -7.68
CA ARG A 317 5.69 -0.24 -7.52
C ARG A 317 6.70 -0.29 -8.66
N ALA A 318 6.77 -1.41 -9.36
CA ALA A 318 7.61 -1.56 -10.54
C ALA A 318 7.00 -0.84 -11.76
N GLY A 319 7.87 -0.39 -12.67
CA GLY A 319 7.47 0.02 -14.00
C GLY A 319 6.48 1.18 -14.04
N ARG A 320 6.56 2.15 -13.13
CA ARG A 320 5.59 3.27 -13.07
C ARG A 320 5.76 4.29 -14.19
N ASP A 321 6.92 4.27 -14.83
CA ASP A 321 7.21 4.90 -16.13
C ASP A 321 6.56 4.18 -17.33
N GLY A 322 5.90 3.02 -17.09
CA GLY A 322 5.28 2.20 -18.13
C GLY A 322 6.25 1.27 -18.86
N LEU A 323 7.55 1.31 -18.51
CA LEU A 323 8.55 0.44 -19.10
C LEU A 323 8.50 -0.97 -18.52
N ALA A 324 9.10 -1.93 -19.25
CA ALA A 324 9.15 -3.32 -18.87
C ALA A 324 9.80 -3.51 -17.48
N SER A 325 9.18 -4.38 -16.68
CA SER A 325 9.64 -4.72 -15.33
C SER A 325 9.19 -6.12 -14.95
N VAL A 326 9.81 -6.72 -13.95
CA VAL A 326 9.53 -8.10 -13.54
C VAL A 326 9.31 -8.24 -12.04
N ALA A 327 8.28 -8.98 -11.66
CA ALA A 327 8.01 -9.39 -10.29
C ALA A 327 8.29 -10.89 -10.15
N VAL A 328 9.21 -11.26 -9.26
CA VAL A 328 9.59 -12.65 -9.00
C VAL A 328 9.21 -13.01 -7.56
N LEU A 329 8.33 -13.99 -7.38
CA LEU A 329 8.01 -14.55 -6.06
C LEU A 329 8.70 -15.90 -5.88
N LEU A 330 9.59 -15.95 -4.88
CA LEU A 330 10.34 -17.14 -4.51
C LEU A 330 9.58 -17.94 -3.46
N ILE A 331 9.43 -19.24 -3.70
CA ILE A 331 8.67 -20.15 -2.84
C ILE A 331 9.57 -21.31 -2.43
N SER A 332 9.72 -21.53 -1.13
CA SER A 332 10.32 -22.75 -0.57
C SER A 332 9.32 -23.54 0.28
N GLN A 333 9.66 -24.80 0.55
CA GLN A 333 8.87 -25.65 1.44
C GLN A 333 8.71 -24.99 2.82
N GLY A 334 7.47 -24.88 3.30
CA GLY A 334 7.15 -24.29 4.60
C GLY A 334 6.89 -22.78 4.58
N ASP A 335 7.10 -22.10 3.45
CA ASP A 335 6.83 -20.65 3.36
C ASP A 335 5.37 -20.29 3.63
N GLN A 336 4.42 -21.22 3.38
CA GLN A 336 3.00 -21.00 3.65
C GLN A 336 2.69 -20.83 5.15
N GLU A 337 3.56 -21.31 6.04
CA GLU A 337 3.39 -21.15 7.49
C GLU A 337 3.76 -19.73 7.96
N ILE A 338 4.60 -19.02 7.21
CA ILE A 338 5.02 -17.65 7.56
C ILE A 338 3.81 -16.69 7.61
N PRO A 339 3.00 -16.54 6.54
CA PRO A 339 1.83 -15.67 6.59
C PRO A 339 0.76 -16.20 7.56
N ARG A 340 0.63 -17.52 7.76
CA ARG A 340 -0.26 -18.11 8.78
C ARG A 340 0.12 -17.62 10.18
N ASN A 341 1.39 -17.78 10.56
CA ASN A 341 1.91 -17.36 11.85
C ASN A 341 1.76 -15.84 12.07
N LEU A 342 1.91 -15.03 11.02
CA LEU A 342 1.68 -13.57 11.10
C LEU A 342 0.21 -13.25 11.35
N ILE A 343 -0.72 -13.96 10.71
CA ILE A 343 -2.16 -13.80 10.92
C ILE A 343 -2.52 -14.17 12.37
N GLU A 344 -1.98 -15.27 12.88
CA GLU A 344 -2.22 -15.76 14.24
C GLU A 344 -1.62 -14.81 15.30
N ALA A 345 -0.44 -14.25 15.06
CA ALA A 345 0.22 -13.31 15.98
C ALA A 345 -0.54 -11.99 16.18
N GLU A 346 -1.44 -11.61 15.25
CA GLU A 346 -2.29 -10.43 15.41
C GLU A 346 -3.40 -10.61 16.46
N ILE A 347 -3.59 -11.83 16.99
CA ILE A 347 -4.75 -12.20 17.77
C ILE A 347 -4.38 -12.32 19.24
N PRO A 348 -5.17 -11.73 20.15
CA PRO A 348 -4.94 -11.93 21.57
C PRO A 348 -5.21 -13.39 21.94
N ASP A 349 -4.39 -13.95 22.82
CA ASP A 349 -4.68 -15.25 23.43
C ASP A 349 -6.06 -15.19 24.12
N PHE A 350 -6.92 -16.18 23.86
CA PHE A 350 -8.30 -16.12 24.34
C PHE A 350 -8.39 -16.25 25.87
N THR A 351 -7.45 -16.93 26.52
CA THR A 351 -7.41 -17.02 27.98
C THR A 351 -6.97 -15.67 28.58
N VAL A 352 -5.96 -15.02 27.99
CA VAL A 352 -5.55 -13.66 28.38
C VAL A 352 -6.70 -12.66 28.16
N LEU A 353 -7.41 -12.77 27.04
CA LEU A 353 -8.55 -11.92 26.72
C LEU A 353 -9.69 -12.09 27.73
N GLU A 354 -10.04 -13.33 28.08
CA GLU A 354 -11.07 -13.63 29.08
C GLU A 354 -10.71 -13.04 30.45
N GLN A 355 -9.46 -13.19 30.89
CA GLN A 355 -8.96 -12.59 32.13
C GLN A 355 -8.97 -11.06 32.10
N ALA A 356 -8.61 -10.45 30.97
CA ALA A 356 -8.65 -9.00 30.81
C ALA A 356 -10.09 -8.47 30.90
N ILE A 357 -11.05 -9.13 30.22
CA ILE A 357 -12.47 -8.75 30.27
C ILE A 357 -13.05 -8.93 31.68
N LYS A 358 -12.68 -10.01 32.38
CA LYS A 358 -13.04 -10.21 33.79
C LYS A 358 -12.45 -9.14 34.71
N THR A 359 -11.22 -8.70 34.44
CA THR A 359 -10.60 -7.63 35.23
C THR A 359 -11.29 -6.29 35.01
N ILE A 360 -11.75 -6.04 33.77
CA ILE A 360 -12.55 -4.87 33.40
C ILE A 360 -13.94 -4.91 34.08
N SER A 361 -14.59 -6.08 34.13
CA SER A 361 -15.92 -6.23 34.76
C SER A 361 -15.88 -5.92 36.26
N LEU A 362 -14.72 -6.09 36.91
CA LEU A 362 -14.46 -5.71 38.31
C LEU A 362 -14.26 -4.20 38.53
N GLY A 363 -14.48 -3.36 37.51
CA GLY A 363 -14.47 -1.90 37.63
C GLY A 363 -13.09 -1.25 37.38
N LYS A 364 -12.12 -2.00 36.86
CA LYS A 364 -10.83 -1.41 36.43
C LYS A 364 -10.97 -0.67 35.11
N GLU A 365 -10.07 0.31 34.93
CA GLU A 365 -9.99 1.14 33.72
C GLU A 365 -9.65 0.26 32.51
N ARG A 366 -10.46 0.37 31.44
CA ARG A 366 -10.43 -0.56 30.31
C ARG A 366 -9.09 -0.50 29.57
N GLU A 367 -8.58 0.71 29.37
CA GLU A 367 -7.39 0.95 28.56
C GLU A 367 -6.14 0.44 29.28
N GLU A 368 -5.99 0.76 30.57
CA GLU A 368 -4.89 0.25 31.39
C GLU A 368 -4.81 -1.28 31.41
N VAL A 369 -5.94 -1.97 31.65
CA VAL A 369 -5.98 -3.44 31.71
C VAL A 369 -5.53 -4.06 30.38
N LEU A 370 -6.06 -3.57 29.25
CA LEU A 370 -5.76 -4.16 27.96
C LEU A 370 -4.33 -3.87 27.50
N LEU A 371 -3.82 -2.66 27.74
CA LEU A 371 -2.42 -2.32 27.41
C LEU A 371 -1.40 -3.08 28.26
N SER A 372 -1.77 -3.52 29.47
CA SER A 372 -0.90 -4.33 30.32
C SER A 372 -0.80 -5.80 29.87
N SER A 373 -1.84 -6.31 29.21
CA SER A 373 -2.00 -7.74 28.91
C SER A 373 -1.82 -8.08 27.44
N LEU A 374 -2.03 -7.11 26.54
CA LEU A 374 -2.04 -7.28 25.10
C LEU A 374 -1.06 -6.31 24.43
N THR A 375 -0.68 -6.60 23.18
CA THR A 375 0.03 -5.59 22.37
C THR A 375 -0.87 -4.36 22.14
N GLU A 376 -0.27 -3.19 21.91
CA GLU A 376 -1.01 -1.94 21.66
C GLU A 376 -2.06 -2.09 20.54
N THR A 377 -1.73 -2.84 19.49
CA THR A 377 -2.66 -3.13 18.38
C THR A 377 -3.83 -4.00 18.81
N GLN A 378 -3.57 -5.08 19.56
CA GLN A 378 -4.61 -5.96 20.08
C GLN A 378 -5.50 -5.23 21.10
N ALA A 379 -4.90 -4.46 22.01
CA ALA A 379 -5.61 -3.69 23.04
C ALA A 379 -6.58 -2.69 22.41
N ARG A 380 -6.13 -1.89 21.44
CA ARG A 380 -7.00 -0.95 20.70
C ARG A 380 -8.17 -1.64 20.01
N PHE A 381 -7.91 -2.79 19.40
CA PHE A 381 -8.93 -3.57 18.73
C PHE A 381 -10.00 -4.09 19.71
N VAL A 382 -9.58 -4.68 20.84
CA VAL A 382 -10.49 -5.18 21.86
C VAL A 382 -11.27 -4.05 22.53
N LEU A 383 -10.62 -2.93 22.85
CA LEU A 383 -11.26 -1.72 23.39
C LEU A 383 -12.40 -1.24 22.50
N HIS A 384 -12.17 -1.25 21.19
CA HIS A 384 -13.18 -0.85 20.24
C HIS A 384 -14.41 -1.77 20.28
N LEU A 385 -14.22 -3.09 20.22
CA LEU A 385 -15.32 -4.06 20.25
C LEU A 385 -16.12 -3.95 21.57
N LEU A 386 -15.43 -3.78 22.69
CA LEU A 386 -16.08 -3.54 23.99
C LEU A 386 -16.83 -2.21 24.04
N GLY A 387 -16.38 -1.20 23.28
CA GLY A 387 -17.07 0.07 23.10
C GLY A 387 -18.37 -0.08 22.30
N GLN A 388 -18.38 -0.91 21.24
CA GLN A 388 -19.59 -1.24 20.48
C GLN A 388 -20.58 -2.07 21.28
N PHE A 389 -20.09 -2.99 22.12
CA PHE A 389 -20.92 -3.78 23.02
C PHE A 389 -21.69 -2.90 24.01
N GLY A 390 -21.04 -1.83 24.50
CA GLY A 390 -21.67 -0.53 24.80
C GLY A 390 -22.74 -0.48 25.90
N SER A 391 -23.94 -1.03 25.69
CA SER A 391 -25.09 -0.83 26.57
C SER A 391 -26.25 -1.75 26.17
N VAL A 392 -26.40 -2.92 26.80
CA VAL A 392 -27.65 -3.56 27.29
C VAL A 392 -27.22 -4.78 28.11
N GLU A 393 -27.23 -4.68 29.46
CA GLU A 393 -27.29 -5.83 30.41
C GLU A 393 -26.37 -7.06 30.17
N GLY A 394 -25.21 -6.90 29.54
CA GLY A 394 -24.34 -8.04 29.23
C GLY A 394 -23.46 -8.49 30.41
N SER A 395 -23.53 -9.77 30.77
CA SER A 395 -22.56 -10.44 31.65
C SER A 395 -21.14 -10.46 31.04
N GLU A 396 -20.10 -10.60 31.87
CA GLU A 396 -18.71 -10.73 31.39
C GLU A 396 -18.53 -11.82 30.32
N THR A 397 -19.33 -12.89 30.43
CA THR A 397 -19.36 -14.00 29.48
C THR A 397 -19.89 -13.59 28.11
N GLU A 398 -20.86 -12.68 28.06
CA GLU A 398 -21.42 -12.18 26.79
C GLU A 398 -20.49 -11.20 26.11
N ALA A 399 -19.82 -10.33 26.87
CA ALA A 399 -18.78 -9.45 26.35
C ALA A 399 -17.63 -10.27 25.74
N PHE A 400 -17.16 -11.30 26.45
CA PHE A 400 -16.13 -12.21 25.93
C PHE A 400 -16.59 -12.94 24.67
N ARG A 401 -17.81 -13.50 24.66
CA ARG A 401 -18.38 -14.18 23.48
C ARG A 401 -18.50 -13.24 22.28
N TYR A 402 -18.94 -11.99 22.51
CA TYR A 402 -19.06 -10.98 21.47
C TYR A 402 -17.69 -10.68 20.84
N VAL A 403 -16.67 -10.38 21.66
CA VAL A 403 -15.31 -10.09 21.17
C VAL A 403 -14.72 -11.30 20.45
N ARG A 404 -14.87 -12.49 21.03
CA ARG A 404 -14.39 -13.75 20.43
C ARG A 404 -15.00 -14.03 19.06
N ASN A 405 -16.32 -13.88 18.91
CA ASN A 405 -16.99 -14.11 17.63
C ASN A 405 -16.48 -13.15 16.53
N HIS A 406 -16.20 -11.89 16.87
CA HIS A 406 -15.62 -10.93 15.91
C HIS A 406 -14.19 -11.31 15.52
N ILE A 407 -13.37 -11.73 16.49
CA ILE A 407 -12.02 -12.24 16.23
C ILE A 407 -12.06 -13.46 15.29
N GLU A 408 -12.91 -14.46 15.59
CA GLU A 408 -13.02 -15.70 14.81
C GLU A 408 -13.52 -15.44 13.39
N LYS A 409 -14.51 -14.56 13.21
CA LYS A 409 -14.99 -14.15 11.88
C LYS A 409 -13.88 -13.48 11.06
N ARG A 410 -13.09 -12.61 11.70
CA ARG A 410 -11.96 -11.92 11.05
C ARG A 410 -10.85 -12.90 10.65
N LEU A 411 -10.57 -13.87 11.51
CA LEU A 411 -9.66 -14.97 11.22
C LEU A 411 -10.07 -15.73 9.98
N GLN A 412 -11.35 -16.09 9.88
CA GLN A 412 -11.90 -16.82 8.74
C GLN A 412 -11.67 -16.06 7.43
N ILE A 413 -11.93 -14.75 7.40
CA ILE A 413 -11.69 -13.91 6.20
C ILE A 413 -10.21 -13.91 5.83
N LYS A 414 -9.31 -13.74 6.80
CA LYS A 414 -7.85 -13.76 6.54
C LYS A 414 -7.38 -15.11 6.02
N TYR A 415 -7.91 -16.20 6.57
CA TYR A 415 -7.59 -17.55 6.09
C TYR A 415 -8.11 -17.80 4.68
N GLN A 416 -9.29 -17.28 4.31
CA GLN A 416 -9.80 -17.35 2.95
C GLN A 416 -8.90 -16.60 1.97
N LYS A 417 -8.42 -15.41 2.34
CA LYS A 417 -7.46 -14.64 1.53
C LYS A 417 -6.11 -15.34 1.39
N LEU A 418 -5.61 -15.92 2.48
CA LEU A 418 -4.39 -16.73 2.46
C LEU A 418 -4.56 -17.96 1.56
N SER A 419 -5.69 -18.67 1.64
CA SER A 419 -6.00 -19.77 0.74
C SER A 419 -5.98 -19.30 -0.71
N SER A 420 -6.61 -18.17 -1.01
CA SER A 420 -6.69 -17.62 -2.37
C SER A 420 -5.30 -17.35 -2.97
N ILE A 421 -4.36 -16.75 -2.22
CA ILE A 421 -3.00 -16.55 -2.73
C ILE A 421 -2.24 -17.87 -2.87
N LEU A 422 -2.40 -18.82 -1.93
CA LEU A 422 -1.75 -20.13 -2.02
C LEU A 422 -2.26 -20.92 -3.23
N ASP A 423 -3.57 -20.96 -3.47
CA ASP A 423 -4.19 -21.59 -4.63
C ASP A 423 -3.69 -20.95 -5.93
N TRP A 424 -3.57 -19.61 -5.97
CA TRP A 424 -2.99 -18.89 -7.11
C TRP A 424 -1.52 -19.28 -7.37
N THR A 425 -0.71 -19.46 -6.32
CA THR A 425 0.69 -19.91 -6.49
C THR A 425 0.83 -21.36 -6.96
N GLN A 426 -0.19 -22.19 -6.71
CA GLN A 426 -0.22 -23.61 -7.09
C GLN A 426 -0.87 -23.85 -8.45
N SER A 427 -1.64 -22.88 -8.97
CA SER A 427 -2.27 -22.97 -10.28
C SER A 427 -1.25 -23.15 -11.42
N ASN A 428 -1.62 -23.91 -12.46
CA ASN A 428 -0.87 -24.01 -13.72
C ASN A 428 -1.44 -23.09 -14.80
N SER A 429 -2.23 -22.09 -14.40
CA SER A 429 -2.81 -21.10 -15.32
C SER A 429 -1.97 -19.82 -15.38
N CYS A 430 -2.22 -18.97 -16.38
CA CYS A 430 -1.60 -17.66 -16.50
C CYS A 430 -1.74 -16.86 -15.19
N ARG A 431 -0.60 -16.45 -14.60
CA ARG A 431 -0.56 -15.72 -13.33
C ARG A 431 -1.36 -14.44 -13.34
N ARG A 432 -1.24 -13.68 -14.42
CA ARG A 432 -1.94 -12.41 -14.63
C ARG A 432 -3.45 -12.64 -14.72
N LYS A 433 -3.90 -13.63 -15.50
CA LYS A 433 -5.31 -14.00 -15.57
C LYS A 433 -5.86 -14.38 -14.19
N GLY A 434 -5.09 -15.11 -13.38
CA GLY A 434 -5.46 -15.44 -12.00
C GLY A 434 -5.70 -14.19 -11.13
N ILE A 435 -4.80 -13.20 -11.19
CA ILE A 435 -4.96 -11.94 -10.45
C ILE A 435 -6.19 -11.17 -10.94
N VAL A 436 -6.34 -10.99 -12.25
CA VAL A 436 -7.44 -10.17 -12.77
C VAL A 436 -8.80 -10.82 -12.49
N SER A 437 -8.88 -12.16 -12.56
CA SER A 437 -10.08 -12.91 -12.17
C SER A 437 -10.43 -12.76 -10.69
N TYR A 438 -9.42 -12.64 -9.80
CA TYR A 438 -9.64 -12.43 -8.36
C TYR A 438 -10.34 -11.09 -8.06
N PHE A 439 -10.18 -10.08 -8.93
CA PHE A 439 -10.83 -8.76 -8.77
C PHE A 439 -12.13 -8.61 -9.59
N ASP A 440 -12.79 -9.72 -9.96
CA ASP A 440 -14.04 -9.74 -10.74
C ASP A 440 -13.94 -9.08 -12.13
N GLU A 441 -12.74 -9.02 -12.70
CA GLU A 441 -12.50 -8.43 -14.02
C GLU A 441 -12.47 -9.53 -15.10
N ASN A 442 -13.38 -9.41 -16.08
CA ASN A 442 -13.37 -10.23 -17.29
C ASN A 442 -12.48 -9.58 -18.35
N SER A 443 -11.17 -9.58 -18.15
CA SER A 443 -10.24 -9.03 -19.15
C SER A 443 -9.73 -10.13 -20.10
N ASN A 444 -9.69 -9.80 -21.39
CA ASN A 444 -8.93 -10.57 -22.36
C ASN A 444 -7.44 -10.30 -22.11
N VAL A 445 -6.80 -11.07 -21.23
CA VAL A 445 -5.35 -11.04 -20.96
C VAL A 445 -4.52 -11.58 -22.14
N SER A 446 -5.07 -11.59 -23.35
CA SER A 446 -4.42 -12.13 -24.55
C SER A 446 -3.44 -11.13 -25.16
N GLY A 447 -2.28 -11.62 -25.60
CA GLY A 447 -1.34 -10.83 -26.42
C GLY A 447 -0.34 -9.97 -25.66
N VAL A 448 -0.18 -10.16 -24.34
CA VAL A 448 0.92 -9.49 -23.63
C VAL A 448 2.20 -10.29 -23.79
N GLN A 449 3.20 -9.67 -24.43
CA GLN A 449 4.55 -10.21 -24.53
C GLN A 449 5.16 -10.39 -23.14
N ASP A 450 5.84 -11.52 -22.91
CA ASP A 450 6.50 -11.84 -21.64
C ASP A 450 5.56 -11.71 -20.42
N CYS A 451 4.34 -12.26 -20.55
CA CYS A 451 3.29 -12.09 -19.56
C CYS A 451 3.65 -12.67 -18.17
N CYS A 452 3.98 -13.96 -18.11
CA CYS A 452 4.30 -14.64 -16.85
C CYS A 452 5.05 -15.96 -17.05
N ASP A 453 5.54 -16.59 -15.98
CA ASP A 453 6.22 -17.89 -16.00
C ASP A 453 5.42 -18.97 -16.76
N GLN A 454 4.10 -19.02 -16.57
CA GLN A 454 3.22 -19.98 -17.26
C GLN A 454 2.96 -19.64 -18.73
N CYS A 455 3.32 -18.44 -19.18
CA CYS A 455 3.13 -17.98 -20.56
C CYS A 455 4.44 -17.92 -21.36
N GLY A 456 5.54 -18.46 -20.82
CA GLY A 456 6.84 -18.49 -21.50
C GLY A 456 7.68 -17.22 -21.32
N LEU A 457 7.58 -16.57 -20.16
CA LEU A 457 8.42 -15.41 -19.79
C LEU A 457 9.92 -15.70 -19.94
N ASP A 458 10.62 -14.84 -20.68
CA ASP A 458 12.07 -14.83 -20.77
C ASP A 458 12.67 -13.66 -19.97
N TYR A 459 13.61 -13.96 -19.08
CA TYR A 459 14.27 -12.95 -18.26
C TYR A 459 15.31 -12.11 -18.99
N ARG A 460 15.80 -12.55 -20.16
CA ARG A 460 16.91 -11.89 -20.86
C ARG A 460 16.66 -10.41 -21.15
N GLN A 461 15.41 -10.01 -21.37
CA GLN A 461 15.07 -8.60 -21.59
C GLN A 461 15.31 -7.70 -20.37
N PHE A 462 15.35 -8.27 -19.15
CA PHE A 462 15.56 -7.52 -17.91
C PHE A 462 17.04 -7.51 -17.49
N TYR A 463 17.92 -8.23 -18.20
CA TYR A 463 19.31 -8.35 -17.82
C TYR A 463 20.12 -7.08 -18.12
N ARG A 464 21.17 -6.85 -17.34
CA ARG A 464 22.18 -5.81 -17.60
C ARG A 464 22.80 -6.07 -18.98
N LYS A 465 22.86 -5.02 -19.80
CA LYS A 465 23.42 -5.08 -21.17
C LYS A 465 24.86 -5.62 -21.23
N GLU A 466 25.63 -5.49 -20.15
CA GLU A 466 27.03 -5.96 -20.08
C GLU A 466 27.17 -7.48 -19.85
N ASN A 467 26.12 -8.19 -19.44
CA ASN A 467 26.17 -9.65 -19.22
C ASN A 467 25.99 -10.48 -20.51
N PHE A 468 25.97 -9.84 -21.69
CA PHE A 468 25.93 -10.51 -23.00
C PHE A 468 27.31 -10.87 -23.58
N HIS A 469 28.36 -10.83 -22.76
CA HIS A 469 29.70 -11.29 -23.13
C HIS A 469 30.17 -12.47 -22.28
N SER A 470 29.49 -13.61 -22.40
CA SER A 470 30.10 -14.91 -22.12
C SER A 470 29.31 -16.06 -22.74
N GLU A 471 29.13 -16.05 -24.05
CA GLU A 471 28.87 -17.26 -24.87
C GLU A 471 29.10 -17.02 -26.38
N ILE A 472 30.03 -16.12 -26.72
CA ILE A 472 30.59 -16.00 -28.09
C ILE A 472 32.08 -16.33 -27.99
N GLU A 473 32.39 -17.54 -27.53
CA GLU A 473 33.77 -18.04 -27.49
C GLU A 473 34.25 -18.53 -28.87
N LEU A 474 33.42 -18.43 -29.91
CA LEU A 474 33.67 -19.02 -31.23
C LEU A 474 34.05 -18.04 -32.35
N GLU A 475 33.87 -16.72 -32.23
CA GLU A 475 34.14 -15.82 -33.38
C GLU A 475 35.50 -15.11 -33.37
N TRP A 476 36.10 -14.81 -32.21
CA TRP A 476 37.33 -14.01 -32.17
C TRP A 476 38.54 -14.72 -32.80
N LYS A 477 38.60 -16.05 -32.75
CA LYS A 477 39.65 -16.85 -33.43
C LYS A 477 39.49 -16.83 -34.95
N GLU A 478 38.26 -16.77 -35.46
CA GLU A 478 38.01 -16.64 -36.90
C GLU A 478 38.28 -15.22 -37.41
N GLU A 479 37.97 -14.22 -36.59
CA GLU A 479 38.26 -12.81 -36.87
C GLU A 479 39.78 -12.54 -36.89
N LEU A 480 40.53 -13.11 -35.95
CA LEU A 480 42.00 -13.05 -35.97
C LEU A 480 42.59 -13.78 -37.18
N LYS A 481 42.05 -14.93 -37.60
CA LYS A 481 42.51 -15.63 -38.81
C LYS A 481 42.32 -14.79 -40.07
N LYS A 482 41.24 -14.00 -40.15
CA LYS A 482 41.01 -13.06 -41.27
C LYS A 482 41.95 -11.86 -41.23
N ILE A 483 42.30 -11.35 -40.05
CA ILE A 483 43.21 -10.21 -39.90
C ILE A 483 44.67 -10.59 -40.20
N PHE A 484 45.10 -11.80 -39.84
CA PHE A 484 46.51 -12.18 -39.92
C PHE A 484 46.95 -12.84 -41.23
N HIS A 485 46.08 -13.04 -42.23
CA HIS A 485 46.42 -13.63 -43.53
C HIS A 485 47.43 -14.81 -43.45
N GLN A 486 47.27 -15.68 -42.45
CA GLN A 486 48.06 -16.89 -42.36
C GLN A 486 47.40 -17.95 -43.25
N SER A 487 47.81 -17.96 -44.51
CA SER A 487 47.69 -19.13 -45.37
C SER A 487 48.66 -20.22 -44.90
N GLU A 488 48.05 -21.38 -44.66
CA GLU A 488 48.58 -22.72 -44.27
C GLU A 488 48.97 -22.96 -42.81
#